data_AF-A0A9D8J266-F1
#
_entry.id   AF-A0A9D8J266-F1
#
_cell.length_a   1.000
_cell.length_b   1.000
_cell.length_c   1.000
_cell.angle_alpha   90.00
_cell.angle_beta   90.00
_cell.angle_gamma   90.00
#
_symmetry.space_group_name_H-M   'P 1'
#
loop_
_entity.id
_entity.type
_entity.pdbx_description
1 polymer ?
#
loop_
_entity_poly.entity_id
_entity_poly.type
_entity_poly.pdbx_seq_one_letter_code
_entity_poly.pdbx_strand_id
1 'polypeptide(L)' 'MAQLIVRNVAPVIVRELKLRAARRGRSAEAEHRDILRDAVAVKPRRRGLKDLIQSMPDVGEDSDFQRPRDLGRRTTL' A
#
# COMPACT_ATOMS: atom_id res chain seq x y z
N MET A 1 17.08 21.58 -11.41
CA MET A 1 17.09 21.02 -10.04
C MET A 1 16.05 21.76 -9.22
N ALA A 2 15.15 21.06 -8.53
CA ALA A 2 14.16 21.68 -7.66
C ALA A 2 14.63 21.57 -6.21
N GLN A 3 14.54 22.67 -5.45
CA GLN A 3 14.82 22.68 -4.01
C GLN A 3 13.54 23.03 -3.27
N LEU A 4 13.30 22.35 -2.15
CA LEU A 4 12.15 22.57 -1.28
C LEU A 4 12.65 22.91 0.12
N ILE A 5 12.32 24.09 0.61
CA ILE A 5 12.70 24.56 1.95
C ILE A 5 11.44 24.58 2.82
N VAL A 6 11.40 23.72 3.83
CA VAL A 6 10.32 23.73 4.83
C VAL A 6 10.77 24.59 6.00
N ARG A 7 10.09 25.73 6.21
CA ARG A 7 10.37 26.65 7.31
C ARG A 7 9.45 26.36 8.50
N ASN A 8 9.86 26.80 9.69
CA ASN A 8 9.06 26.74 10.92
C ASN A 8 8.61 25.32 11.32
N VAL A 9 9.48 24.32 11.14
CA VAL A 9 9.21 22.94 11.58
C VAL A 9 9.48 22.81 13.08
N ALA A 10 8.56 22.17 13.79
CA ALA A 10 8.74 21.92 15.23
C ALA A 10 10.02 21.11 15.50
N PRO A 11 10.82 21.48 16.52
CA PRO A 11 12.13 20.86 16.77
C PRO A 11 12.04 19.37 17.08
N VAL A 12 10.92 18.93 17.68
CA VAL A 12 10.62 17.52 17.93
C VAL A 12 10.57 16.70 16.63
N ILE A 13 9.97 17.25 15.56
CA ILE A 13 9.85 16.57 14.27
C ILE A 13 11.22 16.43 13.61
N VAL A 14 12.07 17.47 13.69
CA VAL A 14 13.43 17.43 13.16
C VAL A 14 14.27 16.38 13.89
N ARG A 15 14.11 16.26 15.22
CA ARG A 15 14.79 15.25 16.02
C ARG A 15 14.38 13.84 15.62
N GLU A 16 13.07 13.58 15.54
CA GLU A 16 12.56 12.26 15.14
C GLU A 16 12.95 11.88 13.71
N LEU A 17 12.97 12.85 12.79
CA LEU A 17 13.43 12.64 11.41
C LEU A 17 14.90 12.22 11.38
N LYS A 18 15.77 12.89 12.15
CA LYS A 18 17.20 12.53 12.26
C LYS A 18 17.39 11.13 12.84
N LEU A 19 16.66 10.78 13.91
CA LEU A 19 16.71 9.44 14.51
C LEU A 19 16.24 8.37 13.53
N ARG A 20 15.18 8.65 12.76
CA ARG A 20 14.67 7.75 11.72
C ARG A 20 15.67 7.57 10.58
N ALA A 21 16.32 8.65 10.14
CA ALA A 21 17.36 8.60 9.11
C ALA A 21 18.58 7.79 9.57
N ALA A 22 19.04 8.01 10.81
CA ALA A 22 20.15 7.24 11.40
C ALA A 22 19.84 5.74 11.49
N ARG A 23 18.63 5.36 11.92
CA ARG A 23 18.18 3.95 11.94
C ARG A 23 18.18 3.29 10.57
N ARG A 24 17.97 4.06 9.51
CA ARG A 24 17.94 3.59 8.11
C ARG A 24 19.30 3.72 7.41
N GLY A 25 20.34 4.19 8.09
CA GLY A 25 21.66 4.42 7.50
C GLY A 25 21.68 5.50 6.43
N ARG A 26 20.80 6.51 6.53
CA ARG A 26 20.61 7.56 5.52
C ARG A 26 20.83 8.95 6.11
N SER A 27 21.14 9.92 5.25
CA SER A 27 21.12 11.32 5.65
C SER A 27 19.68 11.79 5.92
N ALA A 28 19.53 12.82 6.76
CA ALA A 28 18.22 13.40 7.05
C ALA A 28 17.53 13.93 5.78
N GLU A 29 18.29 14.46 4.83
CA GLU A 29 17.76 14.91 3.53
C GLU A 29 17.30 13.74 2.66
N ALA A 30 18.05 12.63 2.62
CA ALA A 30 17.63 11.44 1.89
C ALA A 30 16.33 10.86 2.45
N GLU A 31 16.22 10.75 3.78
CA GLU A 31 14.98 10.28 4.43
C GLU A 31 13.82 11.26 4.19
N HIS A 32 14.08 12.57 4.19
CA HIS A 32 13.07 13.59 3.88
C HIS A 32 12.53 13.43 2.46
N ARG A 33 13.42 13.24 1.47
CA ARG A 33 13.03 13.00 0.07
C ARG A 33 12.23 11.71 -0.09
N ASP A 34 12.60 10.65 0.64
CA ASP A 34 11.86 9.39 0.60
C ASP A 34 10.46 9.54 1.20
N ILE A 35 10.31 10.23 2.33
CA ILE A 35 9.00 10.51 2.92
C ILE A 35 8.14 11.34 1.97
N LEU A 36 8.71 12.38 1.35
CA LEU A 36 8.00 13.18 0.35
C LEU A 36 7.60 12.34 -0.86
N ARG A 37 8.48 11.46 -1.34
CA ARG A 37 8.15 10.54 -2.43
C ARG A 37 7.00 9.63 -2.03
N ASP A 38 7.03 9.03 -0.84
CA ASP A 38 5.98 8.13 -0.37
C ASP A 38 4.64 8.84 -0.12
N ALA A 39 4.68 10.10 0.30
CA ALA A 39 3.50 10.92 0.59
C ALA A 39 2.86 11.50 -0.68
N VAL A 40 3.68 11.94 -1.64
CA VAL A 40 3.23 12.57 -2.91
C VAL A 40 3.01 11.54 -4.00
N ALA A 41 3.68 10.39 -3.95
CA ALA A 41 3.35 9.30 -4.85
C ALA A 41 1.86 9.03 -4.71
N VAL A 42 1.11 9.34 -5.77
CA VAL A 42 -0.23 8.84 -5.99
C VAL A 42 -0.03 7.33 -6.03
N LYS A 43 -0.11 6.69 -4.86
CA LYS A 43 -0.21 5.24 -4.80
C LYS A 43 -1.36 4.94 -5.75
N PRO A 44 -1.15 4.18 -6.85
CA PRO A 44 -2.29 3.74 -7.62
C PRO A 44 -3.24 3.16 -6.58
N ARG A 45 -4.47 3.71 -6.49
CA ARG A 45 -5.47 3.21 -5.54
C ARG A 45 -5.35 1.71 -5.62
N ARG A 46 -4.96 1.05 -4.52
CA ARG A 46 -4.83 -0.41 -4.53
C ARG A 46 -6.15 -0.88 -5.11
N ARG A 47 -6.11 -1.46 -6.31
CA ARG A 47 -7.33 -1.91 -6.99
C ARG A 47 -8.04 -2.77 -5.95
N GLY A 48 -9.31 -2.50 -5.70
CA GLY A 48 -10.06 -3.34 -4.78
C GLY A 48 -9.95 -4.78 -5.28
N LEU A 49 -10.05 -5.77 -4.39
CA LEU A 49 -10.07 -7.17 -4.81
C LEU A 49 -11.09 -7.39 -5.95
N LYS A 50 -12.25 -6.73 -5.85
CA LYS A 50 -13.27 -6.67 -6.90
C LYS A 50 -12.74 -6.15 -8.25
N ASP A 51 -12.08 -4.99 -8.26
CA ASP A 51 -11.56 -4.37 -9.50
C ASP A 51 -10.47 -5.24 -10.14
N LEU A 52 -9.69 -5.95 -9.32
CA LEU A 52 -8.69 -6.90 -9.79
C LEU A 52 -9.35 -8.08 -10.50
N ILE A 53 -10.35 -8.70 -9.87
CA ILE A 53 -11.10 -9.84 -10.43
C ILE A 53 -11.79 -9.42 -11.74
N GLN A 54 -12.43 -8.25 -11.78
CA GLN A 54 -13.06 -7.74 -13.01
C GLN A 54 -12.08 -7.45 -14.15
N SER A 55 -10.80 -7.19 -13.83
CA SER A 55 -9.77 -7.00 -14.85
C SER A 55 -9.13 -8.29 -15.35
N MET A 56 -9.46 -9.44 -14.74
CA MET A 56 -8.98 -10.74 -15.22
C MET A 56 -9.65 -11.04 -16.57
N PRO A 57 -8.88 -11.46 -17.58
CA PRO A 57 -9.46 -11.90 -18.85
C PRO A 57 -10.32 -13.14 -18.61
N ASP A 58 -11.40 -13.26 -19.40
CA ASP A 58 -12.22 -14.47 -19.41
C ASP A 58 -11.40 -15.60 -20.04
N VAL A 59 -10.97 -16.56 -19.22
CA VAL A 59 -10.07 -17.65 -19.63
C VAL A 59 -10.63 -18.98 -19.15
N GLY A 60 -10.88 -19.90 -20.09
CA GLY A 60 -11.43 -21.22 -19.77
C GLY A 60 -12.96 -21.24 -19.72
N GLU A 61 -13.50 -22.24 -19.04
CA GLU A 61 -14.95 -22.54 -18.97
C GLU A 61 -15.46 -22.58 -17.51
N ASP A 62 -14.67 -22.07 -16.56
CA ASP A 62 -14.98 -22.05 -15.12
C ASP A 62 -15.42 -23.40 -14.52
N SER A 63 -14.96 -24.51 -15.12
CA SER A 63 -15.35 -25.87 -14.73
C SER A 63 -14.92 -26.21 -13.30
N ASP A 64 -13.84 -25.60 -12.82
CA ASP A 64 -13.30 -25.67 -11.47
C ASP A 64 -14.10 -24.85 -10.44
N PHE A 65 -14.88 -23.86 -10.89
CA PHE A 65 -15.81 -23.10 -10.05
C PHE A 65 -17.19 -23.75 -9.94
N GLN A 66 -17.46 -24.81 -10.69
CA GLN A 66 -18.70 -25.55 -10.58
C GLN A 66 -18.89 -26.00 -9.14
N ARG A 67 -19.96 -25.50 -8.50
CA ARG A 67 -20.38 -25.92 -7.17
C ARG A 67 -21.45 -27.00 -7.34
N PRO A 68 -21.12 -28.29 -7.14
CA PRO A 68 -22.13 -29.32 -7.11
C PRO A 68 -23.16 -28.99 -6.03
N ARG A 69 -24.42 -29.30 -6.27
CA ARG A 69 -25.44 -29.22 -5.23
C ARG A 69 -25.07 -30.22 -4.14
N ASP A 70 -24.50 -29.71 -3.06
CA ASP A 70 -24.31 -30.51 -1.85
C ASP A 70 -25.68 -30.69 -1.18
N LEU A 71 -25.99 -31.94 -0.81
CA LEU A 71 -27.11 -32.23 0.06
C LEU A 71 -26.68 -31.76 1.44
N GLY A 72 -26.96 -30.48 1.72
CA GLY A 72 -26.47 -29.74 2.87
C GLY A 72 -26.35 -30.61 4.12
N ARG A 73 -25.21 -30.52 4.80
CA ARG A 73 -24.90 -31.34 5.97
C ARG A 73 -26.06 -31.28 6.95
N ARG A 74 -26.56 -32.46 7.38
CA ARG A 74 -27.53 -32.55 8.48
C ARG A 74 -26.94 -31.90 9.73
N THR A 75 -27.42 -30.71 10.05
CA THR A 75 -27.18 -30.04 11.31
C THR A 75 -28.36 -30.32 12.23
N THR A 76 -28.09 -30.83 13.42
CA THR A 76 -29.08 -30.89 14.49
C THR A 76 -29.35 -29.48 14.98
N LEU A 77 -30.56 -28.97 14.79
CA LEU A 77 -31.08 -27.80 15.50
C LEU A 77 -31.64 -28.24 16.85
#